data_AF-A0A1I3BGJ4-F1
#
_entry.id   AF-A0A1I3BGJ4-F1
#
_cell.length_a   1.000
_cell.length_b   1.000
_cell.length_c   1.000
_cell.angle_alpha   90.00
_cell.angle_beta   90.00
_cell.angle_gamma   90.00
#
_symmetry.space_group_name_H-M   'P 1'
#
loop_
_entity.id
_entity.type
_entity.pdbx_description
1 polymer ?
#
loop_
_entity_poly.entity_id
_entity_poly.type
_entity_poly.pdbx_seq_one_letter_code
_entity_poly.pdbx_strand_id
1 'polypeptide(L)'
;MRRQGLLLPMILLLLLAGCARDTHRTRLVTPNVDTQPAGINWCGTLELPGRWQDDTPTGGLSDLAWDADEQLLYLISDRGWLHRTRPVFEGNELAGLEPLKTYVLRDAEGHALGEKAADAEALIVQRGNNGVRGDSALLIGFERDHRLQRFYPNGTPAGQPLYFRGLRGAEDNRGAEALGRHPVHGVIVGLESPPSGMPEKTTRLFAMDTGQEWTYPLAEASGSALTALETHGDGLLALERAFAPPSPLVISLREVQLNDDGTASAHTLVRLSTGEGWRLDNFEGLTRLGDNRYLMVSDDNFSLIQETLLSCFELPPFLENKNNPH
;
A
#
# COMPACT_ATOMS: atom_id res chain seq x y z
N MET A 1 19.52 -71.14 -19.89
CA MET A 1 19.79 -70.16 -18.80
C MET A 1 18.99 -68.90 -19.10
N ARG A 2 17.89 -68.68 -18.36
CA ARG A 2 16.97 -67.54 -18.55
C ARG A 2 17.57 -66.28 -17.91
N ARG A 3 17.71 -65.19 -18.67
CA ARG A 3 18.06 -63.86 -18.13
C ARG A 3 16.83 -63.25 -17.47
N GLN A 4 17.00 -62.83 -16.22
CA GLN A 4 16.03 -62.11 -15.41
C GLN A 4 15.91 -60.66 -15.93
N GLY A 5 14.70 -60.22 -16.22
CA GLY A 5 14.37 -58.81 -16.35
C GLY A 5 13.60 -58.39 -15.10
N LEU A 6 14.23 -57.58 -14.24
CA LEU A 6 13.58 -56.95 -13.11
C LEU A 6 13.24 -55.51 -13.54
N LEU A 7 11.97 -55.26 -13.86
CA LEU A 7 11.46 -53.91 -14.10
C LEU A 7 11.27 -53.22 -12.74
N LEU A 8 11.97 -52.11 -12.55
CA LEU A 8 11.77 -51.18 -11.44
C LEU A 8 10.54 -50.30 -11.76
N PRO A 9 9.53 -50.17 -10.87
CA PRO A 9 8.44 -49.24 -11.12
C PRO A 9 8.93 -47.82 -10.80
N MET A 10 9.01 -46.98 -11.83
CA MET A 10 9.23 -45.55 -11.68
C MET A 10 7.94 -44.95 -11.12
N ILE A 11 7.93 -44.66 -9.82
CA ILE A 11 6.84 -43.93 -9.16
C ILE A 11 6.89 -42.49 -9.69
N LEU A 12 5.97 -42.19 -10.60
CA LEU A 12 5.72 -40.84 -11.07
C LEU A 12 4.98 -40.10 -9.94
N LEU A 13 5.72 -39.30 -9.15
CA LEU A 13 5.11 -38.29 -8.30
C LEU A 13 4.48 -37.24 -9.22
N LEU A 14 3.19 -37.38 -9.49
CA LEU A 14 2.36 -36.30 -9.99
C LEU A 14 2.23 -35.27 -8.87
N LEU A 15 3.07 -34.24 -8.90
CA LEU A 15 2.86 -33.00 -8.17
C LEU A 15 1.55 -32.40 -8.68
N LEU A 16 0.48 -32.55 -7.89
CA LEU A 16 -0.74 -31.75 -8.03
C LEU A 16 -0.41 -30.32 -7.59
N ALA A 17 0.27 -29.57 -8.45
CA ALA A 17 0.26 -28.10 -8.40
C ALA A 17 -1.11 -27.64 -8.92
N GLY A 18 -2.16 -27.93 -8.14
CA GLY A 18 -3.46 -27.30 -8.32
C GLY A 18 -3.27 -25.80 -8.12
N CYS A 19 -3.43 -25.03 -9.19
CA CYS A 19 -3.23 -23.59 -9.21
C CYS A 19 -4.17 -22.93 -8.19
N ALA A 20 -3.63 -22.49 -7.05
CA ALA A 20 -4.33 -21.60 -6.14
C ALA A 20 -4.47 -20.24 -6.82
N ARG A 21 -5.57 -20.06 -7.57
CA ARG A 21 -5.95 -18.80 -8.25
C ARG A 21 -7.02 -18.02 -7.49
N ASP A 22 -7.32 -18.44 -6.27
CA ASP A 22 -8.31 -17.83 -5.40
C ASP A 22 -7.61 -17.18 -4.20
N THR A 23 -8.22 -16.16 -3.62
CA THR A 23 -7.75 -15.58 -2.36
C THR A 23 -8.00 -16.52 -1.20
N HIS A 24 -7.05 -16.63 -0.28
CA HIS A 24 -7.16 -17.49 0.89
C HIS A 24 -7.13 -16.67 2.18
N ARG A 25 -8.03 -16.98 3.13
CA ARG A 25 -7.95 -16.35 4.46
C ARG A 25 -6.71 -16.84 5.18
N THR A 26 -6.02 -15.90 5.82
CA THR A 26 -4.79 -16.14 6.57
C THR A 26 -4.74 -15.24 7.80
N ARG A 27 -3.61 -15.22 8.52
CA ARG A 27 -3.38 -14.38 9.70
C ARG A 27 -1.97 -13.79 9.67
N LEU A 28 -1.84 -12.53 10.10
CA LEU A 28 -0.55 -11.87 10.30
C LEU A 28 0.20 -12.33 11.56
N VAL A 29 -0.40 -13.20 12.38
CA VAL A 29 0.22 -13.72 13.60
C VAL A 29 0.65 -15.16 13.41
N THR A 30 1.86 -15.48 13.85
CA THR A 30 2.24 -16.88 14.06
C THR A 30 1.60 -17.40 15.35
N PRO A 31 1.52 -18.74 15.56
CA PRO A 31 1.00 -19.32 16.80
C PRO A 31 1.73 -18.88 18.08
N ASN A 32 2.88 -18.21 17.96
CA ASN A 32 3.74 -17.78 19.07
C ASN A 32 3.51 -16.32 19.50
N VAL A 33 2.57 -15.60 18.89
CA VAL A 33 2.21 -14.24 19.31
C VAL A 33 1.24 -14.32 20.49
N ASP A 34 1.75 -14.10 21.70
CA ASP A 34 0.96 -14.18 22.93
C ASP A 34 0.07 -12.94 23.16
N THR A 35 0.37 -11.79 22.54
CA THR A 35 -0.38 -10.53 22.71
C THR A 35 -0.49 -9.74 21.41
N GLN A 36 -1.72 -9.31 21.07
CA GLN A 36 -1.93 -8.32 20.01
C GLN A 36 -1.60 -6.91 20.55
N PRO A 37 -1.02 -6.01 19.73
CA PRO A 37 -0.83 -4.62 20.10
C PRO A 37 -2.15 -4.01 20.58
N ALA A 38 -2.10 -3.25 21.67
CA ALA A 38 -3.27 -2.53 22.14
C ALA A 38 -3.70 -1.48 21.10
N GLY A 39 -5.00 -1.27 20.93
CA GLY A 39 -5.52 -0.21 20.07
C GLY A 39 -5.57 -0.55 18.57
N ILE A 40 -5.46 -1.81 18.18
CA ILE A 40 -5.78 -2.27 16.83
C ILE A 40 -6.70 -3.49 16.90
N ASN A 41 -7.78 -3.46 16.14
CA ASN A 41 -8.69 -4.60 16.00
C ASN A 41 -8.56 -5.15 14.58
N TRP A 42 -8.02 -6.35 14.43
CA TRP A 42 -7.92 -7.00 13.12
C TRP A 42 -9.28 -7.49 12.66
N CYS A 43 -9.67 -7.10 11.44
CA CYS A 43 -10.89 -7.55 10.78
C CYS A 43 -10.61 -8.57 9.67
N GLY A 44 -9.46 -9.24 9.66
CA GLY A 44 -9.14 -10.36 8.76
C GLY A 44 -8.00 -10.06 7.79
N THR A 45 -7.35 -11.12 7.32
CA THR A 45 -6.26 -11.04 6.34
C THR A 45 -6.48 -12.05 5.24
N LEU A 46 -6.19 -11.64 4.01
CA LEU A 46 -6.19 -12.48 2.82
C LEU A 46 -4.77 -12.59 2.29
N GLU A 47 -4.41 -13.78 1.81
CA GLU A 47 -3.30 -14.01 0.90
C GLU A 47 -3.85 -13.98 -0.53
N LEU A 48 -3.34 -13.07 -1.36
CA LEU A 48 -3.74 -12.96 -2.75
C LEU A 48 -2.96 -13.99 -3.59
N PRO A 49 -3.58 -14.59 -4.61
CA PRO A 49 -2.88 -15.54 -5.48
C PRO A 49 -1.88 -14.78 -6.33
N GLY A 50 -0.73 -15.35 -6.72
CA GLY A 50 0.26 -14.68 -7.58
C GLY A 50 -0.23 -14.36 -9.02
N ARG A 51 -1.40 -14.87 -9.40
CA ARG A 51 -2.13 -14.51 -10.63
C ARG A 51 -3.64 -14.58 -10.39
N TRP A 52 -4.37 -13.66 -11.01
CA TRP A 52 -5.82 -13.74 -11.11
C TRP A 52 -6.25 -14.93 -12.00
N GLN A 53 -7.56 -15.21 -12.01
CA GLN A 53 -8.12 -16.31 -12.80
C GLN A 53 -7.87 -16.17 -14.32
N ASP A 54 -7.72 -14.93 -14.81
CA ASP A 54 -7.43 -14.60 -16.21
C ASP A 54 -5.92 -14.58 -16.55
N ASP A 55 -5.08 -15.13 -15.66
CA ASP A 55 -3.62 -15.21 -15.77
C ASP A 55 -2.86 -13.88 -15.65
N THR A 56 -3.57 -12.78 -15.37
CA THR A 56 -2.97 -11.50 -15.03
C THR A 56 -2.17 -11.60 -13.73
N PRO A 57 -0.90 -11.18 -13.68
CA PRO A 57 -0.12 -11.11 -12.44
C PRO A 57 -0.77 -10.20 -11.39
N THR A 58 -0.53 -10.52 -10.13
CA THR A 58 -1.00 -9.77 -8.95
C THR A 58 0.15 -9.29 -8.08
N GLY A 59 1.40 -9.53 -8.50
CA GLY A 59 2.58 -9.07 -7.80
C GLY A 59 2.96 -7.64 -8.14
N GLY A 60 3.93 -7.11 -7.41
CA GLY A 60 4.41 -5.73 -7.56
C GLY A 60 3.40 -4.69 -7.12
N LEU A 61 2.57 -4.97 -6.11
CA LEU A 61 1.47 -4.08 -5.70
C LEU A 61 1.95 -2.97 -4.76
N SER A 62 2.12 -1.77 -5.29
CA SER A 62 2.59 -0.63 -4.52
C SER A 62 1.53 0.06 -3.66
N ASP A 63 0.27 0.13 -4.13
CA ASP A 63 -0.77 0.78 -3.33
C ASP A 63 -2.19 0.32 -3.67
N LEU A 64 -3.14 0.71 -2.83
CA LEU A 64 -4.57 0.46 -2.96
C LEU A 64 -5.38 1.69 -2.58
N ALA A 65 -6.54 1.88 -3.21
CA ALA A 65 -7.42 2.99 -2.87
C ALA A 65 -8.90 2.62 -2.98
N TRP A 66 -9.66 2.98 -1.94
CA TRP A 66 -11.09 2.75 -1.85
C TRP A 66 -11.91 3.86 -2.51
N ASP A 67 -12.88 3.46 -3.32
CA ASP A 67 -13.91 4.31 -3.90
C ASP A 67 -15.24 3.95 -3.27
N ALA A 68 -15.70 4.78 -2.33
CA ALA A 68 -16.92 4.58 -1.58
C ALA A 68 -18.17 4.76 -2.45
N ASP A 69 -18.15 5.65 -3.43
CA ASP A 69 -19.30 5.85 -4.32
C ASP A 69 -19.50 4.66 -5.27
N GLU A 70 -18.42 4.03 -5.71
CA GLU A 70 -18.47 2.86 -6.57
C GLU A 70 -18.49 1.51 -5.85
N GLN A 71 -18.14 1.50 -4.56
CA GLN A 71 -17.92 0.29 -3.76
C GLN A 71 -16.87 -0.62 -4.39
N LEU A 72 -15.72 -0.04 -4.71
CA LEU A 72 -14.60 -0.68 -5.38
C LEU A 72 -13.29 -0.41 -4.67
N LEU A 73 -12.42 -1.41 -4.69
CA LEU A 73 -11.02 -1.27 -4.33
C LEU A 73 -10.17 -1.31 -5.59
N TYR A 74 -9.38 -0.27 -5.81
CA TYR A 74 -8.34 -0.24 -6.83
C TYR A 74 -7.02 -0.68 -6.20
N LEU A 75 -6.25 -1.52 -6.90
CA LEU A 75 -4.87 -1.85 -6.54
C LEU A 75 -4.00 -1.49 -7.75
N ILE A 76 -2.86 -0.85 -7.51
CA ILE A 76 -1.90 -0.48 -8.54
C ILE A 76 -0.60 -1.26 -8.36
N SER A 77 0.03 -1.60 -9.47
CA SER A 77 1.36 -2.21 -9.47
C SER A 77 2.41 -1.32 -10.11
N ASP A 78 3.66 -1.47 -9.66
CA ASP A 78 4.92 -0.94 -10.23
C ASP A 78 5.10 -1.25 -11.73
N ARG A 79 4.38 -2.24 -12.28
CA ARG A 79 4.34 -2.59 -13.70
C ARG A 79 3.19 -1.94 -14.47
N GLY A 80 2.47 -1.01 -13.84
CA GLY A 80 1.35 -0.28 -14.43
C GLY A 80 0.07 -1.09 -14.61
N TRP A 81 -0.11 -2.17 -13.85
CA TRP A 81 -1.40 -2.87 -13.78
C TRP A 81 -2.32 -2.15 -12.81
N LEU A 82 -3.56 -1.91 -13.23
CA LEU A 82 -4.63 -1.33 -12.40
C LEU A 82 -5.72 -2.37 -12.21
N HIS A 83 -5.73 -3.01 -11.04
CA HIS A 83 -6.72 -4.01 -10.68
C HIS A 83 -7.94 -3.33 -10.07
N ARG A 84 -9.12 -3.59 -10.65
CA ARG A 84 -10.41 -3.25 -10.04
C ARG A 84 -10.95 -4.49 -9.36
N THR A 85 -11.19 -4.37 -8.06
CA THR A 85 -11.66 -5.47 -7.21
C THR A 85 -12.79 -5.02 -6.29
N ARG A 86 -13.38 -5.97 -5.58
CA ARG A 86 -14.36 -5.71 -4.51
C ARG A 86 -14.04 -6.54 -3.27
N PRO A 87 -13.75 -5.90 -2.12
CA PRO A 87 -13.67 -6.61 -0.85
C PRO A 87 -15.00 -7.26 -0.51
N VAL A 88 -14.96 -8.51 -0.05
CA VAL A 88 -16.12 -9.26 0.43
C VAL A 88 -16.02 -9.37 1.95
N PHE A 89 -17.06 -8.93 2.65
CA PHE A 89 -17.14 -8.99 4.11
C PHE A 89 -18.23 -9.96 4.56
N GLU A 90 -17.92 -10.81 5.53
CA GLU A 90 -18.89 -11.61 6.29
C GLU A 90 -19.07 -10.97 7.67
N GLY A 91 -20.12 -10.17 7.83
CA GLY A 91 -20.25 -9.30 8.98
C GLY A 91 -19.14 -8.24 8.98
N ASN A 92 -18.28 -8.25 10.01
CA ASN A 92 -17.14 -7.34 10.12
C ASN A 92 -15.81 -7.98 9.66
N GLU A 93 -15.81 -9.24 9.21
CA GLU A 93 -14.59 -9.93 8.80
C GLU A 93 -14.39 -9.86 7.28
N LEU A 94 -13.21 -9.42 6.84
CA LEU A 94 -12.74 -9.50 5.47
C LEU A 94 -12.61 -10.97 5.08
N ALA A 95 -13.51 -11.40 4.20
CA ALA A 95 -13.74 -12.79 3.86
C ALA A 95 -13.10 -13.20 2.53
N GLY A 96 -12.93 -12.24 1.62
CA GLY A 96 -12.37 -12.46 0.28
C GLY A 96 -12.19 -11.15 -0.49
N LEU A 97 -11.60 -11.26 -1.68
CA LEU A 97 -11.45 -10.16 -2.62
C LEU A 97 -11.91 -10.66 -4.00
N GLU A 98 -12.96 -10.06 -4.55
CA GLU A 98 -13.49 -10.40 -5.86
C GLU A 98 -12.73 -9.61 -6.95
N PRO A 99 -11.91 -10.25 -7.81
CA PRO A 99 -11.32 -9.57 -8.95
C PRO A 99 -12.39 -9.32 -10.01
N LEU A 100 -12.52 -8.06 -10.46
CA LEU A 100 -13.52 -7.69 -11.46
C LEU A 100 -12.90 -7.53 -12.84
N LYS A 101 -11.84 -6.71 -12.91
CA LYS A 101 -11.15 -6.43 -14.16
C LYS A 101 -9.79 -5.82 -13.89
N THR A 102 -8.81 -6.18 -14.70
CA THR A 102 -7.53 -5.49 -14.72
C THR A 102 -7.39 -4.63 -15.97
N TYR A 103 -6.84 -3.43 -15.80
CA TYR A 103 -6.43 -2.52 -16.85
C TYR A 103 -4.91 -2.35 -16.83
N VAL A 104 -4.37 -1.79 -17.90
CA VAL A 104 -2.99 -1.28 -17.93
C VAL A 104 -3.05 0.23 -18.00
N LEU A 105 -2.13 0.90 -17.31
CA LEU A 105 -1.91 2.33 -17.46
C LEU A 105 -1.40 2.63 -18.87
N ARG A 106 -1.94 3.69 -19.49
CA ARG A 106 -1.66 4.04 -20.88
C ARG A 106 -1.17 5.47 -21.05
N ASP A 107 -0.45 5.72 -22.13
CA ASP A 107 -0.14 7.07 -22.61
C ASP A 107 -1.36 7.72 -23.31
N ALA A 108 -1.19 8.95 -23.79
CA ALA A 108 -2.24 9.70 -24.47
C ALA A 108 -2.60 9.10 -25.84
N GLU A 109 -1.68 8.34 -26.43
CA GLU A 109 -1.81 7.64 -27.69
C GLU A 109 -2.48 6.26 -27.53
N GLY A 110 -2.69 5.81 -26.28
CA GLY A 110 -3.36 4.55 -25.93
C GLY A 110 -2.44 3.34 -25.80
N HIS A 111 -1.13 3.52 -25.92
CA HIS A 111 -0.14 2.46 -25.67
C HIS A 111 0.02 2.23 -24.18
N ALA A 112 0.33 1.00 -23.77
CA ALA A 112 0.71 0.74 -22.39
C ALA A 112 1.98 1.53 -22.05
N LEU A 113 2.05 2.08 -20.83
CA LEU A 113 3.25 2.74 -20.35
C LEU A 113 4.42 1.75 -20.37
N GLY A 114 5.59 2.22 -20.80
CA GLY A 114 6.82 1.44 -20.67
C GLY A 114 7.22 1.31 -19.20
N GLU A 115 7.99 0.28 -18.87
CA GLU A 115 8.42 -0.10 -17.51
C GLU A 115 8.79 1.10 -16.63
N LYS A 116 9.69 1.98 -17.08
CA LYS A 116 10.12 3.15 -16.31
C LYS A 116 9.02 4.19 -16.04
N ALA A 117 8.04 4.31 -16.94
CA ALA A 117 6.95 5.28 -16.82
C ALA A 117 5.73 4.69 -16.09
N ALA A 118 5.71 3.37 -15.89
CA ALA A 118 4.64 2.60 -15.28
C ALA A 118 4.86 2.35 -13.77
N ASP A 119 6.06 2.66 -13.27
CA ASP A 119 6.58 2.52 -11.90
C ASP A 119 5.75 3.36 -10.91
N ALA A 120 4.57 2.84 -10.57
CA ALA A 120 3.55 3.53 -9.79
C ALA A 120 3.67 3.10 -8.33
N GLU A 121 3.91 4.05 -7.43
CA GLU A 121 4.17 3.76 -6.02
C GLU A 121 3.06 4.17 -5.06
N ALA A 122 2.21 5.12 -5.46
CA ALA A 122 1.18 5.66 -4.59
C ALA A 122 -0.12 5.92 -5.36
N LEU A 123 -1.26 5.77 -4.67
CA LEU A 123 -2.59 5.88 -5.27
C LEU A 123 -3.60 6.52 -4.32
N ILE A 124 -4.31 7.54 -4.79
CA ILE A 124 -5.56 7.97 -4.15
C ILE A 124 -6.71 8.10 -5.15
N VAL A 125 -7.93 7.85 -4.68
CA VAL A 125 -9.15 8.18 -5.43
C VAL A 125 -9.52 9.65 -5.20
N GLN A 126 -9.73 10.38 -6.28
CA GLN A 126 -10.34 11.70 -6.30
C GLN A 126 -11.83 11.56 -6.61
N ARG A 127 -12.66 12.26 -5.83
CA ARG A 127 -14.12 12.26 -5.93
C ARG A 127 -14.84 10.95 -5.60
N GLY A 128 -14.16 9.89 -5.17
CA GLY A 128 -14.81 8.60 -4.81
C GLY A 128 -15.60 8.58 -3.49
N ASN A 129 -16.00 9.74 -2.95
CA ASN A 129 -16.86 9.85 -1.76
C ASN A 129 -17.63 11.19 -1.76
N ASN A 130 -18.03 11.67 -2.94
CA ASN A 130 -18.83 12.88 -3.11
C ASN A 130 -20.32 12.57 -3.38
N GLY A 131 -20.72 11.30 -3.41
CA GLY A 131 -22.08 10.85 -3.69
C GLY A 131 -22.42 10.78 -5.18
N VAL A 132 -21.45 10.95 -6.08
CA VAL A 132 -21.64 10.94 -7.54
C VAL A 132 -20.91 9.74 -8.12
N ARG A 133 -21.68 8.81 -8.68
CA ARG A 133 -21.11 7.64 -9.36
C ARG A 133 -20.57 8.02 -10.75
N GLY A 134 -19.45 7.43 -11.11
CA GLY A 134 -18.82 7.51 -12.43
C GLY A 134 -17.97 8.74 -12.68
N ASP A 135 -17.71 9.58 -11.67
CA ASP A 135 -16.87 10.79 -11.80
C ASP A 135 -15.47 10.64 -11.16
N SER A 136 -15.18 9.48 -10.56
CA SER A 136 -13.90 9.18 -9.92
C SER A 136 -12.73 9.30 -10.88
N ALA A 137 -11.63 9.86 -10.38
CA ALA A 137 -10.33 9.82 -11.03
C ALA A 137 -9.28 9.30 -10.05
N LEU A 138 -8.24 8.66 -10.55
CA LEU A 138 -7.13 8.16 -9.77
C LEU A 138 -5.97 9.17 -9.87
N LEU A 139 -5.40 9.58 -8.75
CA LEU A 139 -4.12 10.30 -8.73
C LEU A 139 -3.04 9.31 -8.33
N ILE A 140 -2.04 9.15 -9.19
CA ILE A 140 -0.98 8.15 -9.04
C ILE A 140 0.36 8.86 -8.94
N GLY A 141 1.19 8.46 -7.97
CA GLY A 141 2.59 8.85 -7.86
C GLY A 141 3.49 7.85 -8.57
N PHE A 142 4.49 8.34 -9.31
CA PHE A 142 5.43 7.49 -10.04
C PHE A 142 6.87 7.73 -9.62
N GLU A 143 7.64 6.65 -9.53
CA GLU A 143 9.09 6.65 -9.46
C GLU A 143 9.74 6.94 -10.83
N ARG A 144 11.06 7.19 -10.81
CA ARG A 144 11.94 7.49 -11.95
C ARG A 144 11.63 8.77 -12.74
N ASP A 145 10.40 8.96 -13.20
CA ASP A 145 9.92 10.23 -13.79
C ASP A 145 9.41 11.19 -12.70
N HIS A 146 9.37 10.77 -11.42
CA HIS A 146 9.03 11.61 -10.25
C HIS A 146 7.89 12.60 -10.51
N ARG A 147 6.74 12.05 -10.91
CA ARG A 147 5.55 12.82 -11.26
C ARG A 147 4.35 12.30 -10.51
N LEU A 148 3.34 13.16 -10.39
CA LEU A 148 1.98 12.69 -10.16
C LEU A 148 1.21 12.77 -11.48
N GLN A 149 0.34 11.81 -11.78
CA GLN A 149 -0.54 11.92 -12.93
C GLN A 149 -1.94 11.39 -12.60
N ARG A 150 -2.95 12.04 -13.20
CA ARG A 150 -4.33 11.60 -13.10
C ARG A 150 -4.66 10.57 -14.17
N PHE A 151 -5.40 9.54 -13.79
CA PHE A 151 -5.94 8.51 -14.67
C PHE A 151 -7.43 8.32 -14.42
N TYR A 152 -8.17 7.94 -15.46
CA TYR A 152 -9.49 7.38 -15.28
C TYR A 152 -9.39 5.94 -14.73
N PRO A 153 -10.44 5.42 -14.05
CA PRO A 153 -10.46 4.04 -13.53
C PRO A 153 -10.37 2.90 -14.57
N ASN A 154 -10.11 3.22 -15.83
CA ASN A 154 -9.84 2.28 -16.92
C ASN A 154 -8.36 2.31 -17.40
N GLY A 155 -7.50 3.05 -16.70
CA GLY A 155 -6.06 3.18 -17.00
C GLY A 155 -5.71 4.20 -18.09
N THR A 156 -6.67 4.96 -18.62
CA THR A 156 -6.38 6.05 -19.57
C THR A 156 -6.04 7.35 -18.84
N PRO A 157 -5.12 8.19 -19.35
CA PRO A 157 -4.73 9.41 -18.67
C PRO A 157 -5.88 10.42 -18.65
N ALA A 158 -6.11 11.04 -17.50
CA ALA A 158 -7.13 12.07 -17.25
C ALA A 158 -6.53 13.47 -17.10
N GLY A 159 -5.30 13.67 -17.58
CA GLY A 159 -4.57 14.91 -17.50
C GLY A 159 -3.08 14.75 -17.80
N GLN A 160 -2.39 15.88 -17.91
CA GLN A 160 -0.94 15.91 -18.07
C GLN A 160 -0.23 15.50 -16.77
N PRO A 161 1.02 15.01 -16.86
CA PRO A 161 1.86 14.79 -15.69
C PRO A 161 2.09 16.09 -14.91
N LEU A 162 2.19 15.97 -13.59
CA LEU A 162 2.40 17.06 -12.65
C LEU A 162 3.75 16.86 -11.97
N TYR A 163 4.58 17.90 -12.00
CA TYR A 163 5.90 17.90 -11.38
C TYR A 163 5.91 18.93 -10.25
N PHE A 164 6.35 18.50 -9.07
CA PHE A 164 6.32 19.34 -7.87
C PHE A 164 7.72 19.60 -7.35
N ARG A 165 7.99 20.85 -6.93
CA ARG A 165 9.24 21.21 -6.25
C ARG A 165 9.47 20.38 -4.98
N GLY A 166 8.41 19.91 -4.33
CA GLY A 166 8.47 19.03 -3.16
C GLY A 166 9.30 17.76 -3.40
N LEU A 167 9.30 17.25 -4.64
CA LEU A 167 10.03 16.03 -5.05
C LEU A 167 11.54 16.26 -5.27
N ARG A 168 12.04 17.49 -5.11
CA ARG A 168 13.47 17.79 -5.32
C ARG A 168 14.35 16.99 -4.37
N GLY A 169 15.45 16.48 -4.91
CA GLY A 169 16.46 15.74 -4.14
C GLY A 169 16.02 14.33 -3.75
N ALA A 170 14.84 13.88 -4.19
CA ALA A 170 14.50 12.45 -4.21
C ALA A 170 15.52 11.69 -5.07
N GLU A 171 15.86 10.48 -4.66
CA GLU A 171 16.65 9.55 -5.48
C GLU A 171 15.73 8.91 -6.53
N ASP A 172 16.33 8.40 -7.63
CA ASP A 172 15.58 7.88 -8.79
C ASP A 172 14.49 6.85 -8.44
N ASN A 173 14.71 6.05 -7.39
CA ASN A 173 13.78 5.04 -6.88
C ASN A 173 13.29 5.35 -5.45
N ARG A 174 13.05 6.63 -5.14
CA ARG A 174 12.54 7.10 -3.82
C ARG A 174 11.64 8.31 -3.98
N GLY A 175 10.58 8.13 -4.78
CA GLY A 175 9.77 9.19 -5.32
C GLY A 175 8.60 9.59 -4.42
N ALA A 176 7.44 9.80 -5.04
CA ALA A 176 6.19 10.11 -4.34
C ALA A 176 5.54 8.82 -3.82
N GLU A 177 6.16 8.21 -2.81
CA GLU A 177 5.71 6.93 -2.23
C GLU A 177 4.40 7.01 -1.48
N ALA A 178 4.12 8.16 -0.86
CA ALA A 178 2.96 8.28 -0.01
C ALA A 178 2.04 9.39 -0.49
N LEU A 179 0.77 9.06 -0.72
CA LEU A 179 -0.28 10.02 -1.04
C LEU A 179 -1.43 9.87 -0.06
N GLY A 180 -1.76 10.93 0.67
CA GLY A 180 -2.87 10.94 1.60
C GLY A 180 -3.66 12.23 1.52
N ARG A 181 -4.95 12.21 1.90
CA ARG A 181 -5.77 13.43 1.96
C ARG A 181 -5.79 13.95 3.40
N HIS A 182 -5.28 15.16 3.62
CA HIS A 182 -5.44 15.88 4.86
C HIS A 182 -6.73 16.71 4.83
N PRO A 183 -7.55 16.73 5.90
CA PRO A 183 -8.83 17.47 5.92
C PRO A 183 -8.68 18.97 5.60
N VAL A 184 -7.60 19.59 6.08
CA VAL A 184 -7.32 21.02 5.88
C VAL A 184 -6.39 21.31 4.69
N HIS A 185 -5.34 20.52 4.48
CA HIS A 185 -4.25 20.84 3.54
C HIS A 185 -4.40 20.16 2.18
N GLY A 186 -5.50 19.42 1.95
CA GLY A 186 -5.75 18.75 0.68
C GLY A 186 -4.87 17.51 0.52
N VAL A 187 -4.37 17.27 -0.69
CA VAL A 187 -3.51 16.10 -0.95
C VAL A 187 -2.11 16.39 -0.42
N ILE A 188 -1.63 15.51 0.45
CA ILE A 188 -0.26 15.48 0.97
C ILE A 188 0.51 14.39 0.24
N VAL A 189 1.72 14.73 -0.18
CA VAL A 189 2.68 13.85 -0.84
C VAL A 189 3.87 13.66 0.09
N GLY A 190 4.28 12.42 0.32
CA GLY A 190 5.45 12.06 1.11
C GLY A 190 6.50 11.34 0.26
N LEU A 191 7.78 11.57 0.58
CA LEU A 191 8.90 10.84 0.01
C LEU A 191 9.27 9.64 0.88
N GLU A 192 9.75 8.54 0.28
CA GLU A 192 10.12 7.31 1.01
C GLU A 192 11.11 7.58 2.15
N SER A 193 12.13 8.36 1.83
CA SER A 193 13.36 8.47 2.62
C SER A 193 13.95 9.87 2.52
N PRO A 194 14.97 10.21 3.34
CA PRO A 194 15.56 11.54 3.35
C PRO A 194 16.02 11.98 1.95
N PRO A 195 15.44 13.03 1.35
CA PRO A 195 15.98 13.59 0.13
C PRO A 195 17.33 14.25 0.39
N SER A 196 18.14 14.43 -0.66
CA SER A 196 19.48 15.01 -0.57
C SER A 196 19.51 16.31 0.24
N GLY A 197 20.38 16.34 1.25
CA GLY A 197 20.58 17.49 2.14
C GLY A 197 19.65 17.55 3.37
N MET A 198 18.73 16.59 3.55
CA MET A 198 17.98 16.44 4.81
C MET A 198 18.70 15.52 5.81
N PRO A 199 18.48 15.71 7.12
CA PRO A 199 19.01 14.81 8.14
C PRO A 199 18.55 13.36 7.94
N GLU A 200 19.40 12.41 8.31
CA GLU A 200 19.00 11.02 8.47
C GLU A 200 17.76 10.92 9.37
N LYS A 201 16.93 9.89 9.16
CA LYS A 201 15.68 9.65 9.90
C LYS A 201 14.62 10.75 9.76
N THR A 202 14.73 11.59 8.74
CA THR A 202 13.65 12.52 8.38
C THR A 202 13.36 12.43 6.89
N THR A 203 12.10 12.58 6.49
CA THR A 203 11.69 12.74 5.09
C THR A 203 10.87 14.01 4.93
N ARG A 204 10.45 14.31 3.70
CA ARG A 204 9.62 15.47 3.38
C ARG A 204 8.19 15.06 3.10
N LEU A 205 7.26 15.79 3.69
CA LEU A 205 5.87 15.87 3.24
C LEU A 205 5.65 17.22 2.55
N PHE A 206 4.75 17.29 1.57
CA PHE A 206 4.30 18.56 1.02
C PHE A 206 2.86 18.51 0.54
N ALA A 207 2.17 19.65 0.62
CA ALA A 207 0.81 19.80 0.10
C ALA A 207 0.85 20.07 -1.41
N MET A 208 0.08 19.30 -2.17
CA MET A 208 0.00 19.40 -3.63
C MET A 208 -0.48 20.80 -4.08
N ASP A 209 -1.47 21.36 -3.38
CA ASP A 209 -2.16 22.58 -3.82
C ASP A 209 -1.39 23.87 -3.44
N THR A 210 -0.71 23.88 -2.29
CA THR A 210 -0.02 25.08 -1.78
C THR A 210 1.51 25.00 -1.89
N GLY A 211 2.06 23.80 -2.02
CA GLY A 211 3.50 23.56 -1.93
C GLY A 211 4.09 23.75 -0.53
N GLN A 212 3.24 23.90 0.50
CA GLN A 212 3.70 23.92 1.90
C GLN A 212 4.39 22.60 2.23
N GLU A 213 5.49 22.65 2.97
CA GLU A 213 6.32 21.49 3.27
C GLU A 213 6.44 21.26 4.77
N TRP A 214 6.59 20.00 5.14
CA TRP A 214 6.87 19.57 6.50
C TRP A 214 8.04 18.60 6.53
N THR A 215 8.87 18.74 7.56
CA THR A 215 9.86 17.73 7.93
C THR A 215 9.18 16.65 8.73
N TYR A 216 9.15 15.42 8.21
CA TYR A 216 8.55 14.26 8.85
C TYR A 216 9.62 13.39 9.51
N PRO A 217 9.53 13.11 10.82
CA PRO A 217 10.44 12.18 11.49
C PRO A 217 10.04 10.74 11.18
N LEU A 218 10.95 9.95 10.61
CA LEU A 218 10.78 8.51 10.42
C LEU A 218 10.92 7.76 11.76
N ALA A 219 10.38 6.55 11.85
CA ALA A 219 10.47 5.73 13.05
C ALA A 219 11.90 5.28 13.36
N GLU A 220 12.17 5.01 14.64
CA GLU A 220 13.50 4.68 15.14
C GLU A 220 14.12 3.41 14.53
N ALA A 221 13.30 2.44 14.13
CA ALA A 221 13.77 1.17 13.56
C ALA A 221 14.73 1.40 12.36
N SER A 222 15.84 0.67 12.31
CA SER A 222 16.82 0.83 11.23
C SER A 222 16.20 0.52 9.87
N GLY A 223 16.41 1.43 8.90
CA GLY A 223 15.82 1.30 7.57
C GLY A 223 14.34 1.69 7.47
N SER A 224 13.75 2.34 8.47
CA SER A 224 12.39 2.90 8.36
C SER A 224 12.28 3.84 7.15
N ALA A 225 11.24 3.63 6.38
CA ALA A 225 10.86 4.40 5.20
C ALA A 225 9.34 4.59 5.21
N LEU A 226 8.87 5.75 4.74
CA LEU A 226 7.45 6.07 4.60
C LEU A 226 6.92 5.42 3.34
N THR A 227 5.89 4.58 3.45
CA THR A 227 5.36 3.85 2.29
C THR A 227 3.93 4.23 1.95
N ALA A 228 3.10 4.66 2.91
CA ALA A 228 1.78 5.20 2.58
C ALA A 228 1.29 6.25 3.58
N LEU A 229 0.30 7.03 3.14
CA LEU A 229 -0.45 7.98 3.97
C LEU A 229 -1.95 7.80 3.73
N GLU A 230 -2.75 7.96 4.76
CA GLU A 230 -4.21 7.98 4.64
C GLU A 230 -4.81 8.96 5.66
N THR A 231 -6.02 9.46 5.43
CA THR A 231 -6.74 10.28 6.41
C THR A 231 -7.00 9.52 7.71
N HIS A 232 -6.71 10.14 8.84
CA HIS A 232 -7.11 9.64 10.16
C HIS A 232 -7.51 10.80 11.06
N GLY A 233 -8.80 10.86 11.44
CA GLY A 233 -9.36 12.02 12.14
C GLY A 233 -9.08 13.33 11.41
N ASP A 234 -8.50 14.27 12.14
CA ASP A 234 -8.10 15.60 11.64
C ASP A 234 -6.69 15.63 11.03
N GLY A 235 -5.94 14.52 11.15
CA GLY A 235 -4.58 14.37 10.67
C GLY A 235 -4.44 13.27 9.63
N LEU A 236 -3.30 12.58 9.68
CA LEU A 236 -2.97 11.46 8.79
C LEU A 236 -2.58 10.21 9.59
N LEU A 237 -2.69 9.06 8.95
CA LEU A 237 -2.09 7.79 9.35
C LEU A 237 -0.98 7.49 8.36
N ALA A 238 0.24 7.32 8.86
CA ALA A 238 1.38 6.87 8.07
C ALA A 238 1.60 5.38 8.25
N LEU A 239 1.84 4.69 7.14
CA LEU A 239 2.43 3.37 7.11
C LEU A 239 3.94 3.54 6.88
N GLU A 240 4.73 2.98 7.78
CA GLU A 240 6.17 2.90 7.62
C GLU A 240 6.65 1.46 7.63
N ARG A 241 7.65 1.19 6.81
CA ARG A 241 8.32 -0.09 6.71
C ARG A 241 9.80 0.09 7.02
N ALA A 242 10.32 -0.71 7.96
CA ALA A 242 11.74 -0.74 8.27
C ALA A 242 12.36 -2.06 7.82
N PHE A 243 13.23 -1.98 6.83
CA PHE A 243 13.93 -3.15 6.28
C PHE A 243 15.44 -2.89 6.22
N ALA A 244 16.17 -3.47 7.16
CA ALA A 244 17.63 -3.39 7.23
C ALA A 244 18.24 -4.70 7.77
N PRO A 245 18.36 -5.74 6.94
CA PRO A 245 18.97 -7.01 7.34
C PRO A 245 20.35 -6.81 8.00
N PRO A 246 20.67 -7.52 9.09
CA PRO A 246 19.96 -8.66 9.66
C PRO A 246 18.84 -8.29 10.66
N SER A 247 18.47 -7.02 10.77
CA SER A 247 17.38 -6.59 11.67
C SER A 247 16.04 -7.20 11.25
N PRO A 248 15.12 -7.46 12.19
CA PRO A 248 13.75 -7.84 11.86
C PRO A 248 13.07 -6.79 10.98
N LEU A 249 12.18 -7.25 10.09
CA LEU A 249 11.24 -6.38 9.37
C LEU A 249 10.25 -5.81 10.38
N VAL A 250 10.06 -4.50 10.33
CA VAL A 250 9.11 -3.79 11.20
C VAL A 250 8.12 -3.00 10.35
N ILE A 251 6.83 -3.16 10.63
CA ILE A 251 5.76 -2.32 10.09
C ILE A 251 5.23 -1.44 11.21
N SER A 252 5.15 -0.13 10.97
CA SER A 252 4.63 0.84 11.93
C SER A 252 3.45 1.59 11.34
N LEU A 253 2.37 1.72 12.11
CA LEU A 253 1.27 2.65 11.84
C LEU A 253 1.40 3.83 12.80
N ARG A 254 1.49 5.04 12.26
CA ARG A 254 1.76 6.25 13.04
C ARG A 254 0.71 7.31 12.78
N GLU A 255 0.15 7.84 13.85
CA GLU A 255 -0.68 9.04 13.79
C GLU A 255 0.21 10.25 13.51
N VAL A 256 -0.16 11.10 12.56
CA VAL A 256 0.65 12.22 12.08
C VAL A 256 -0.16 13.50 12.13
N GLN A 257 0.46 14.54 12.72
CA GLN A 257 -0.05 15.90 12.68
C GLN A 257 0.93 16.85 12.01
N LEU A 258 0.40 17.71 11.13
CA LEU A 258 1.15 18.72 10.42
C LEU A 258 1.14 20.03 11.22
N ASN A 259 2.31 20.51 11.64
CA ASN A 259 2.43 21.69 12.48
C ASN A 259 2.68 22.95 11.62
N ASP A 260 2.29 24.12 12.13
CA ASP A 260 2.47 25.40 11.44
C ASP A 260 3.94 25.82 11.30
N ASP A 261 4.83 25.24 12.11
CA ASP A 261 6.28 25.53 12.09
C ASP A 261 7.05 24.77 10.99
N GLY A 262 6.34 24.00 10.15
CA GLY A 262 6.95 23.19 9.09
C GLY A 262 7.53 21.87 9.58
N THR A 263 7.17 21.41 10.77
CA THR A 263 7.44 20.05 11.24
C THR A 263 6.18 19.20 11.22
N ALA A 264 6.32 17.88 11.09
CA ALA A 264 5.24 16.95 11.40
C ALA A 264 5.57 16.24 12.71
N SER A 265 4.58 16.08 13.59
CA SER A 265 4.69 15.20 14.75
C SER A 265 4.10 13.84 14.39
N ALA A 266 4.73 12.76 14.85
CA ALA A 266 4.31 11.40 14.53
C ALA A 266 4.38 10.49 15.76
N HIS A 267 3.24 9.91 16.14
CA HIS A 267 3.08 9.02 17.28
C HIS A 267 2.77 7.59 16.81
N THR A 268 3.59 6.62 17.21
CA THR A 268 3.39 5.22 16.80
C THR A 268 2.20 4.60 17.54
N LEU A 269 1.15 4.26 16.81
CA LEU A 269 -0.03 3.57 17.32
C LEU A 269 0.21 2.06 17.36
N VAL A 270 0.77 1.51 16.28
CA VAL A 270 1.00 0.08 16.13
C VAL A 270 2.41 -0.13 15.63
N ARG A 271 3.10 -1.12 16.20
CA ARG A 271 4.39 -1.60 15.72
C ARG A 271 4.35 -3.12 15.67
N LEU A 272 4.56 -3.68 14.49
CA LEU A 272 4.59 -5.11 14.23
C LEU A 272 6.01 -5.49 13.81
N SER A 273 6.56 -6.57 14.36
CA SER A 273 7.93 -7.02 14.07
C SER A 273 7.97 -8.52 13.82
N THR A 274 8.69 -8.95 12.78
CA THR A 274 8.91 -10.38 12.54
C THR A 274 9.72 -11.04 13.66
N GLY A 275 10.55 -10.26 14.37
CA GLY A 275 11.28 -10.71 15.56
C GLY A 275 10.38 -10.94 16.78
N GLU A 276 9.14 -10.45 16.74
CA GLU A 276 8.10 -10.64 17.76
C GLU A 276 7.05 -11.68 17.33
N GLY A 277 7.32 -12.44 16.25
CA GLY A 277 6.46 -13.51 15.77
C GLY A 277 5.35 -13.09 14.80
N TRP A 278 5.37 -11.86 14.29
CA TRP A 278 4.45 -11.45 13.24
C TRP A 278 4.87 -12.03 11.88
N ARG A 279 3.91 -12.56 11.12
CA ARG A 279 4.03 -12.91 9.70
C ARG A 279 3.74 -11.65 8.88
N LEU A 280 4.80 -10.89 8.62
CA LEU A 280 4.77 -9.63 7.87
C LEU A 280 5.51 -9.80 6.55
N ASP A 281 5.10 -9.03 5.56
CA ASP A 281 5.81 -8.84 4.31
C ASP A 281 5.95 -7.33 4.01
N ASN A 282 6.32 -6.98 2.77
CA ASN A 282 6.61 -5.63 2.30
C ASN A 282 5.36 -4.73 2.24
N PHE A 283 4.73 -4.44 3.38
CA PHE A 283 3.54 -3.57 3.45
C PHE A 283 3.87 -2.16 2.95
N GLU A 284 3.18 -1.75 1.90
CA GLU A 284 3.44 -0.50 1.20
C GLU A 284 2.21 0.32 0.84
N GLY A 285 1.03 -0.30 0.71
CA GLY A 285 -0.21 0.45 0.48
C GLY A 285 -1.11 0.57 1.71
N LEU A 286 -1.90 1.65 1.77
CA LEU A 286 -2.87 1.90 2.83
C LEU A 286 -4.10 2.66 2.31
N THR A 287 -5.31 2.17 2.62
CA THR A 287 -6.54 2.93 2.35
C THR A 287 -7.60 2.81 3.44
N ARG A 288 -8.44 3.83 3.59
CA ARG A 288 -9.56 3.87 4.53
C ARG A 288 -10.87 3.45 3.86
N LEU A 289 -11.57 2.50 4.46
CA LEU A 289 -12.89 2.04 4.01
C LEU A 289 -14.06 2.89 4.56
N GLY A 290 -13.85 3.55 5.71
CA GLY A 290 -14.88 4.24 6.50
C GLY A 290 -14.78 3.85 7.98
N ASP A 291 -15.38 4.62 8.90
CA ASP A 291 -15.48 4.27 10.34
C ASP A 291 -14.17 3.84 11.03
N ASN A 292 -13.04 4.43 10.61
CA ASN A 292 -11.68 4.06 11.06
C ASN A 292 -11.27 2.61 10.80
N ARG A 293 -11.92 1.98 9.81
CA ARG A 293 -11.50 0.72 9.19
C ARG A 293 -10.59 1.02 8.00
N TYR A 294 -9.50 0.26 7.93
CA TYR A 294 -8.44 0.41 6.96
C TYR A 294 -8.13 -0.94 6.31
N LEU A 295 -7.61 -0.88 5.10
CA LEU A 295 -6.91 -1.97 4.44
C LEU A 295 -5.46 -1.57 4.24
N MET A 296 -4.53 -2.50 4.45
CA MET A 296 -3.15 -2.37 4.01
C MET A 296 -2.77 -3.57 3.15
N VAL A 297 -1.93 -3.33 2.13
CA VAL A 297 -1.45 -4.37 1.21
C VAL A 297 0.07 -4.50 1.31
N SER A 298 0.57 -5.73 1.26
CA SER A 298 1.98 -6.00 1.05
C SER A 298 2.28 -6.38 -0.38
N ASP A 299 3.45 -5.96 -0.82
CA ASP A 299 4.01 -6.38 -2.08
C ASP A 299 4.83 -7.67 -1.95
N ASP A 300 4.75 -8.48 -3.00
CA ASP A 300 5.55 -9.69 -3.15
C ASP A 300 6.86 -9.43 -3.93
N ASN A 301 7.07 -8.24 -4.50
CA ASN A 301 8.20 -7.87 -5.36
C ASN A 301 8.46 -8.90 -6.48
N PHE A 302 7.39 -9.57 -6.93
CA PHE A 302 7.41 -10.73 -7.84
C PHE A 302 8.31 -11.90 -7.40
N SER A 303 8.56 -12.01 -6.09
CA SER A 303 9.36 -13.06 -5.47
C SER A 303 8.51 -14.30 -5.18
N LEU A 304 9.10 -15.48 -5.37
CA LEU A 304 8.45 -16.76 -5.02
C LEU A 304 8.36 -17.00 -3.50
N ILE A 305 9.01 -16.16 -2.69
CA ILE A 305 9.09 -16.31 -1.22
C ILE A 305 8.15 -15.33 -0.51
N GLN A 306 7.89 -14.17 -1.12
CA GLN A 306 7.06 -13.13 -0.52
C GLN A 306 5.58 -13.38 -0.85
N GLU A 307 4.73 -12.92 0.04
CA GLU A 307 3.29 -13.09 -0.03
C GLU A 307 2.61 -11.73 -0.22
N THR A 308 1.68 -11.66 -1.16
CA THR A 308 0.81 -10.51 -1.31
C THR A 308 -0.32 -10.61 -0.28
N LEU A 309 -0.21 -9.88 0.83
CA LEU A 309 -1.16 -9.92 1.94
C LEU A 309 -2.06 -8.68 1.89
N LEU A 310 -3.38 -8.87 1.95
CA LEU A 310 -4.35 -7.80 2.15
C LEU A 310 -4.94 -7.92 3.56
N SER A 311 -4.67 -6.94 4.42
CA SER A 311 -5.08 -6.98 5.82
C SER A 311 -6.06 -5.87 6.18
N CYS A 312 -7.16 -6.24 6.81
CA CYS A 312 -8.17 -5.35 7.36
C CYS A 312 -7.91 -5.12 8.85
N PHE A 313 -7.96 -3.86 9.27
CA PHE A 313 -7.93 -3.50 10.69
C PHE A 313 -8.73 -2.24 10.98
N GLU A 314 -9.12 -2.09 12.24
CA GLU A 314 -9.74 -0.89 12.78
C GLU A 314 -8.82 -0.25 13.82
N LEU A 315 -8.76 1.08 13.79
CA LEU A 315 -8.06 1.89 14.77
C LEU A 315 -9.07 2.65 15.65
N PRO A 316 -8.71 3.01 16.89
CA PRO A 316 -9.50 3.91 17.69
C PRO A 316 -9.71 5.25 16.96
N PRO A 317 -10.75 6.02 17.33
CA PRO A 317 -10.86 7.40 16.90
C PRO A 317 -9.58 8.16 17.25
N PHE A 318 -9.18 9.05 16.34
CA PHE A 318 -8.06 9.98 16.53
C PHE A 318 -8.17 10.63 17.91
N LEU A 319 -7.09 10.60 18.68
CA LEU A 319 -7.11 11.22 20.00
C LEU A 319 -7.11 12.74 19.83
N GLU A 320 -8.27 13.38 19.94
CA GLU A 320 -8.35 14.83 20.13
C GLU A 320 -7.46 15.19 21.32
N ASN A 321 -6.45 16.03 21.07
CA ASN A 321 -5.65 16.63 22.12
C ASN A 321 -6.60 17.48 23.00
N LYS A 322 -7.11 16.90 24.10
CA LYS A 322 -7.99 17.57 25.08
C LYS A 322 -7.28 18.68 25.89
N ASN A 323 -6.20 19.26 25.38
CA ASN A 323 -5.43 20.32 26.00
C ASN A 323 -5.42 21.56 25.11
N ASN A 324 -6.60 22.13 24.87
CA ASN A 324 -6.70 23.54 24.49
C ASN A 324 -7.80 24.19 25.34
N PRO A 325 -7.49 24.76 26.52
CA PRO A 325 -8.44 25.65 27.17
C PRO A 325 -8.50 26.93 26.33
N HIS A 326 -9.73 27.35 26.01
CA HIS A 326 -10.04 28.70 25.55
C HIS A 326 -9.37 29.78 26.42
#